data_AF-A0A7J8EE93-F1
#
_entry.id   AF-A0A7J8EE93-F1
#
_cell.length_a   1.000
_cell.length_b   1.000
_cell.length_c   1.000
_cell.angle_alpha   90.00
_cell.angle_beta   90.00
_cell.angle_gamma   90.00
#
_symmetry.space_group_name_H-M   'P 1'
#
loop_
_entity.id
_entity.type
_entity.pdbx_description
1 polymer ?
#
loop_
_entity_poly.entity_id
_entity_poly.type
_entity_poly.pdbx_seq_one_letter_code
_entity_poly.pdbx_strand_id
1 'polypeptide(L)'
;MKSSVSEDLGCRRGDFSRKHYGSVELLISSDADGAIQRAGRFRVENGSSDEDATALPGTWRRTDVHLENPEYHTRWYFKYFLGQVHQNYVGNDAEKSPFFLSVTLSDQNNQRVPQYRAILWRKTGTQKICLPYSPTKTLSVKSILSAMNLDKFEKGPREIFHPEIQKDLLVLEEQEGSVNFKFGVLFAKDGQLTDDEMFSNEIGSDAFQKFLNLLGDTITLKGWTGYRGGLDTKNDTTGIHSVYTVYQGHEIMFHVSTMLPYSKENRQQVERKRHIGNDIVTIVFQEGEEPSPAFKPSMIRSHFTHIFALVRYDQQNDNYRLKIFSEESVPLFGPPLPSPPVFPDHQEFRDFLLVKLINGEKATLETPTFAQKRRRTLDMLIRSLYQDLMPDLHKNMLNRRSFSDVLPESPKSARKKEEARQAEFVRIGQALKLKSIVRVDAPSSWVAAGVCKKEPWEPQCFCSNFPHEAVCADPWGQALLVSTDAGVLLVDDDLPAVPVFDRTLPVKQMHVLEALDLLILRADRGKDARLFVFRLSAVQKGVEGKQAARGRCDCRDNKLEKTKGCHLYAINTHPAPSSSRLPRMKTLLT
;
A
#
# COMPACT_ATOMS: atom_id res chain seq x y z
N MET A 1 10.59 27.52 -15.38
CA MET A 1 11.81 26.69 -15.55
C MET A 1 11.47 25.27 -15.15
N LYS A 2 11.69 24.33 -16.07
CA LYS A 2 11.37 22.90 -15.93
C LYS A 2 12.46 22.25 -15.08
N SER A 3 12.16 21.81 -13.86
CA SER A 3 12.98 20.78 -13.20
C SER A 3 12.24 19.45 -13.36
N SER A 4 12.93 18.47 -13.92
CA SER A 4 12.40 17.13 -14.11
C SER A 4 12.46 16.39 -12.77
N VAL A 5 11.47 15.55 -12.49
CA VAL A 5 11.41 14.67 -11.31
C VAL A 5 12.54 13.61 -11.32
N SER A 6 13.33 13.57 -12.40
CA SER A 6 14.44 12.63 -12.58
C SER A 6 15.73 13.04 -11.86
N GLU A 7 15.92 14.31 -11.50
CA GLU A 7 17.20 14.77 -10.92
C GLU A 7 17.26 14.62 -9.38
N ASP A 8 16.12 14.55 -8.69
CA ASP A 8 16.06 14.40 -7.22
C ASP A 8 16.28 12.95 -6.74
N LEU A 9 16.24 11.95 -7.64
CA LEU A 9 16.47 10.55 -7.28
C LEU A 9 17.95 10.17 -7.22
N GLY A 10 18.85 11.01 -7.75
CA GLY A 10 20.31 10.76 -7.76
C GLY A 10 21.00 10.98 -6.42
N CYS A 11 20.39 11.71 -5.48
CA CYS A 11 21.06 12.16 -4.25
C CYS A 11 20.85 11.23 -3.02
N ARG A 12 20.05 10.15 -3.14
CA ARG A 12 19.82 9.19 -2.04
C ARG A 12 20.88 8.09 -1.92
N ARG A 13 22.13 8.35 -2.31
CA ARG A 13 23.27 7.45 -2.07
C ARG A 13 23.74 7.60 -0.63
N GLY A 14 23.01 7.01 0.31
CA GLY A 14 23.47 6.79 1.68
C GLY A 14 23.68 5.30 1.94
N ASP A 15 24.64 4.96 2.80
CA ASP A 15 24.92 3.58 3.24
C ASP A 15 23.70 2.89 3.84
N PHE A 16 22.72 3.66 4.34
CA PHE A 16 21.46 3.17 4.89
C PHE A 16 20.58 2.42 3.87
N SER A 17 20.49 2.93 2.63
CA SER A 17 19.71 2.30 1.56
C SER A 17 20.37 1.00 1.09
N ARG A 18 21.71 0.98 1.00
CA ARG A 18 22.49 -0.22 0.68
C ARG A 18 22.35 -1.31 1.73
N LYS A 19 22.36 -0.95 3.02
CA LYS A 19 22.26 -1.91 4.14
C LYS A 19 20.95 -2.69 4.18
N HIS A 20 19.82 -2.05 3.83
CA HIS A 20 18.49 -2.68 3.99
C HIS A 20 17.84 -3.11 2.67
N TYR A 21 18.23 -2.49 1.56
CA TYR A 21 17.62 -2.72 0.23
C TYR A 21 18.66 -3.05 -0.84
N GLY A 22 19.90 -3.33 -0.45
CA GLY A 22 20.92 -3.84 -1.35
C GLY A 22 21.51 -2.82 -2.34
N SER A 23 22.38 -3.30 -3.22
CA SER A 23 23.09 -2.48 -4.22
C SER A 23 22.48 -2.60 -5.60
N VAL A 24 22.56 -1.52 -6.39
CA VAL A 24 22.25 -1.57 -7.83
C VAL A 24 23.46 -2.15 -8.55
N GLU A 25 23.24 -3.28 -9.22
CA GLU A 25 24.22 -4.03 -9.99
C GLU A 25 23.82 -4.03 -11.47
N LEU A 26 24.83 -3.94 -12.34
CA LEU A 26 24.65 -4.21 -13.76
C LEU A 26 24.78 -5.71 -13.98
N LEU A 27 23.66 -6.37 -14.23
CA LEU A 27 23.62 -7.81 -14.46
C LEU A 27 23.65 -8.09 -15.96
N ILE A 28 24.75 -8.70 -16.39
CA ILE A 28 25.00 -9.08 -17.78
C ILE A 28 24.74 -10.59 -17.91
N SER A 29 23.98 -11.00 -18.93
CA SER A 29 23.94 -12.39 -19.39
C SER A 29 24.81 -12.55 -20.62
N SER A 30 25.49 -13.69 -20.67
CA SER A 30 26.31 -14.12 -21.79
C SER A 30 25.84 -15.47 -22.29
N ASP A 31 25.98 -15.70 -23.59
CA ASP A 31 25.76 -16.98 -24.24
C ASP A 31 26.81 -18.01 -23.77
N ALA A 32 26.62 -19.28 -24.12
CA ALA A 32 27.63 -20.33 -23.88
C ALA A 32 29.00 -19.99 -24.50
N ASP A 33 29.02 -19.17 -25.56
CA ASP A 33 30.23 -18.67 -26.24
C ASP A 33 30.77 -17.35 -25.64
N GLY A 34 30.20 -16.85 -24.54
CA GLY A 34 30.65 -15.64 -23.84
C GLY A 34 30.23 -14.30 -24.47
N ALA A 35 29.45 -14.32 -25.56
CA ALA A 35 28.89 -13.11 -26.17
C ALA A 35 27.86 -12.47 -25.24
N ILE A 36 27.85 -11.13 -25.11
CA ILE A 36 26.88 -10.42 -24.27
C ILE A 36 25.50 -10.48 -24.94
N GLN A 37 24.55 -11.16 -24.29
CA GLN A 37 23.19 -11.29 -24.78
C GLN A 37 22.30 -10.14 -24.27
N ARG A 38 22.43 -9.76 -22.99
CA ARG A 38 21.68 -8.64 -22.38
C ARG A 38 22.40 -8.03 -21.18
N ALA A 39 22.10 -6.77 -20.91
CA ALA A 39 22.48 -6.09 -19.67
C ALA A 39 21.27 -5.34 -19.10
N GLY A 40 21.01 -5.49 -17.80
CA GLY A 40 19.97 -4.76 -17.08
C GLY A 40 20.48 -4.31 -15.71
N ARG A 41 20.00 -3.15 -15.24
CA ARG A 41 20.34 -2.65 -13.90
C ARG A 41 19.28 -3.11 -12.92
N PHE A 42 19.70 -3.95 -11.98
CA PHE A 42 18.86 -4.49 -10.94
C PHE A 42 19.41 -4.09 -9.57
N ARG A 43 18.53 -3.67 -8.68
CA ARG A 43 18.80 -3.66 -7.25
C ARG A 43 18.79 -5.10 -6.75
N VAL A 44 19.83 -5.48 -6.01
CA VAL A 44 20.07 -6.83 -5.52
C VAL A 44 20.05 -6.81 -4.00
N GLU A 45 18.99 -7.34 -3.40
CA GLU A 45 18.89 -7.59 -1.96
C GLU A 45 19.38 -9.02 -1.68
N ASN A 46 20.60 -9.15 -1.15
CA ASN A 46 21.26 -10.42 -0.83
C ASN A 46 21.54 -10.58 0.68
N GLY A 47 21.08 -9.64 1.51
CA GLY A 47 21.27 -9.63 2.96
C GLY A 47 22.73 -9.65 3.43
N SER A 48 23.71 -9.25 2.60
CA SER A 48 25.11 -9.14 3.03
C SER A 48 25.38 -7.76 3.65
N SER A 49 25.60 -7.72 4.96
CA SER A 49 26.32 -6.60 5.58
C SER A 49 27.82 -6.81 5.30
N ASP A 50 28.38 -6.07 4.34
CA ASP A 50 29.81 -5.77 4.42
C ASP A 50 30.01 -4.90 5.67
N GLU A 51 30.90 -5.34 6.56
CA GLU A 51 31.34 -4.76 7.83
C GLU A 51 30.79 -5.39 9.13
N ASP A 52 31.75 -5.74 9.99
CA ASP A 52 31.69 -6.08 11.42
C ASP A 52 30.94 -5.02 12.25
N ALA A 53 29.63 -4.87 12.05
CA ALA A 53 28.80 -4.06 12.91
C ALA A 53 28.36 -4.89 14.12
N THR A 54 28.92 -4.57 15.29
CA THR A 54 28.53 -5.05 16.63
C THR A 54 27.11 -4.65 17.07
N ALA A 55 26.22 -4.34 16.11
CA ALA A 55 24.80 -4.24 16.37
C ALA A 55 24.25 -5.66 16.46
N LEU A 56 23.68 -6.02 17.59
CA LEU A 56 22.97 -7.29 17.78
C LEU A 56 22.07 -7.55 16.55
N PRO A 57 22.09 -8.76 15.96
CA PRO A 57 21.26 -9.09 14.82
C PRO A 57 19.81 -8.84 15.24
N GLY A 58 19.18 -7.84 14.63
CA GLY A 58 17.77 -7.58 14.86
C GLY A 58 17.02 -8.86 14.53
N THR A 59 16.56 -9.57 15.55
CA THR A 59 15.78 -10.77 15.37
C THR A 59 14.53 -10.36 14.64
N TRP A 60 14.39 -10.81 13.39
CA TRP A 60 13.19 -10.65 12.59
C TRP A 60 11.98 -11.03 13.46
N ARG A 61 10.94 -10.19 13.50
CA ARG A 61 9.71 -10.50 14.23
C ARG A 61 8.52 -10.46 13.29
N ARG A 62 7.59 -11.39 13.51
CA ARG A 62 6.33 -11.51 12.76
C ARG A 62 5.52 -10.21 12.69
N THR A 63 5.68 -9.33 13.67
CA THR A 63 5.04 -8.00 13.73
C THR A 63 5.60 -6.99 12.74
N ASP A 64 6.72 -7.24 12.05
CA ASP A 64 7.29 -6.30 11.07
C ASP A 64 6.73 -6.53 9.65
N VAL A 65 5.94 -7.59 9.47
CA VAL A 65 5.35 -8.01 8.20
C VAL A 65 4.02 -7.29 7.99
N HIS A 66 4.10 -6.10 7.40
CA HIS A 66 2.92 -5.33 7.04
C HIS A 66 2.78 -5.20 5.53
N LEU A 67 1.57 -5.42 5.02
CA LEU A 67 1.21 -4.96 3.69
C LEU A 67 1.32 -3.44 3.66
N GLU A 68 2.19 -2.93 2.80
CA GLU A 68 2.40 -1.50 2.71
C GLU A 68 1.12 -0.81 2.21
N ASN A 69 0.75 0.24 2.93
CA ASN A 69 -0.28 1.21 2.57
C ASN A 69 -1.72 0.65 2.44
N PRO A 70 -2.33 0.11 3.52
CA PRO A 70 -3.67 -0.47 3.46
C PRO A 70 -4.77 0.54 3.11
N GLU A 71 -4.63 1.83 3.44
CA GLU A 71 -5.67 2.83 3.20
C GLU A 71 -5.82 3.27 1.73
N TYR A 72 -4.71 3.37 0.99
CA TYR A 72 -4.74 3.69 -0.46
C TYR A 72 -5.22 2.48 -1.29
N HIS A 73 -4.90 1.28 -0.81
CA HIS A 73 -5.29 0.00 -1.42
C HIS A 73 -6.67 -0.49 -0.96
N THR A 74 -7.28 0.15 0.04
CA THR A 74 -8.68 -0.09 0.37
C THR A 74 -9.55 0.41 -0.78
N ARG A 75 -10.44 -0.47 -1.25
CA ARG A 75 -11.53 -0.13 -2.17
C ARG A 75 -12.59 0.67 -1.41
N TRP A 76 -12.34 1.98 -1.23
CA TRP A 76 -13.20 2.89 -0.47
C TRP A 76 -14.61 2.91 -1.01
N TYR A 77 -14.78 2.95 -2.34
CA TYR A 77 -16.09 2.99 -2.98
C TYR A 77 -16.86 1.72 -2.63
N PHE A 78 -16.28 0.55 -2.86
CA PHE A 78 -16.88 -0.73 -2.46
C PHE A 78 -17.20 -0.81 -0.96
N LYS A 79 -16.28 -0.37 -0.10
CA LYS A 79 -16.40 -0.48 1.36
C LYS A 79 -17.44 0.47 1.95
N TYR A 80 -17.33 1.77 1.63
CA TYR A 80 -18.04 2.84 2.31
C TYR A 80 -19.19 3.45 1.50
N PHE A 81 -19.22 3.31 0.18
CA PHE A 81 -20.20 4.00 -0.69
C PHE A 81 -21.20 3.02 -1.32
N LEU A 82 -20.72 1.90 -1.86
CA LEU A 82 -21.54 0.95 -2.61
C LEU A 82 -22.62 0.32 -1.73
N GLY A 83 -23.89 0.49 -2.13
CA GLY A 83 -25.05 0.02 -1.36
C GLY A 83 -25.33 0.84 -0.11
N GLN A 84 -24.75 2.02 0.01
CA GLN A 84 -25.01 3.01 1.06
C GLN A 84 -25.52 4.32 0.43
N VAL A 85 -26.19 5.14 1.23
CA VAL A 85 -26.60 6.48 0.79
C VAL A 85 -25.35 7.36 0.64
N HIS A 86 -25.14 7.89 -0.56
CA HIS A 86 -24.05 8.81 -0.87
C HIS A 86 -24.40 9.67 -2.09
N GLN A 87 -23.67 10.75 -2.29
CA GLN A 87 -23.86 11.69 -3.39
C GLN A 87 -22.74 11.55 -4.41
N ASN A 88 -23.09 11.67 -5.68
CA ASN A 88 -22.15 11.58 -6.80
C ASN A 88 -22.21 12.88 -7.60
N TYR A 89 -21.08 13.36 -8.08
CA TYR A 89 -20.97 14.60 -8.84
C TYR A 89 -20.10 14.39 -10.07
N VAL A 90 -20.44 15.09 -11.14
CA VAL A 90 -19.64 15.19 -12.37
C VAL A 90 -19.27 16.65 -12.63
N GLY A 91 -18.06 16.91 -13.12
CA GLY A 91 -17.65 18.25 -13.54
C GLY A 91 -16.49 18.22 -14.51
N ASN A 92 -16.16 19.40 -15.04
CA ASN A 92 -14.96 19.62 -15.84
C ASN A 92 -14.04 20.59 -15.10
N ASP A 93 -12.76 20.25 -15.02
CA ASP A 93 -11.75 21.19 -14.54
C ASP A 93 -11.50 22.33 -15.55
N ALA A 94 -10.60 23.25 -15.19
CA ALA A 94 -10.23 24.37 -16.06
C ALA A 94 -9.60 23.96 -17.40
N GLU A 95 -9.08 22.73 -17.52
CA GLU A 95 -8.49 22.17 -18.74
C GLU A 95 -9.52 21.36 -19.56
N LYS A 96 -10.81 21.46 -19.24
CA LYS A 96 -11.88 20.66 -19.84
C LYS A 96 -11.69 19.15 -19.64
N SER A 97 -11.02 18.76 -18.57
CA SER A 97 -10.88 17.35 -18.21
C SER A 97 -12.03 16.96 -17.27
N PRO A 98 -12.82 15.95 -17.65
CA PRO A 98 -13.91 15.48 -16.80
C PRO A 98 -13.36 14.84 -15.51
N PHE A 99 -14.13 14.99 -14.44
CA PHE A 99 -13.90 14.33 -13.16
C PHE A 99 -15.22 13.88 -12.54
N PHE A 100 -15.11 12.88 -11.67
CA PHE A 100 -16.21 12.43 -10.83
C PHE A 100 -15.84 12.62 -9.36
N LEU A 101 -16.82 12.87 -8.50
CA LEU A 101 -16.64 12.97 -7.06
C LEU A 101 -17.77 12.24 -6.36
N SER A 102 -17.45 11.38 -5.40
CA SER A 102 -18.43 10.77 -4.50
C SER A 102 -18.17 11.22 -3.09
N VAL A 103 -19.23 11.56 -2.37
CA VAL A 103 -19.18 12.02 -0.99
C VAL A 103 -20.19 11.24 -0.17
N THR A 104 -19.75 10.70 0.97
CA THR A 104 -20.63 10.09 1.96
C THR A 104 -20.29 10.64 3.35
N LEU A 105 -21.30 10.68 4.22
CA LEU A 105 -21.12 10.95 5.63
C LEU A 105 -21.09 9.60 6.35
N SER A 106 -19.94 9.23 6.90
CA SER A 106 -19.82 8.00 7.70
C SER A 106 -20.02 8.32 9.18
N ASP A 107 -21.04 7.72 9.79
CA ASP A 107 -21.34 7.86 11.23
C ASP A 107 -20.51 6.93 12.12
N GLN A 108 -19.76 5.99 11.52
CA GLN A 108 -19.11 4.89 12.23
C GLN A 108 -17.66 4.70 11.79
N ASN A 109 -16.74 5.36 12.50
CA ASN A 109 -15.40 4.84 12.75
C ASN A 109 -15.31 4.46 14.23
N ASN A 110 -14.28 3.69 14.63
CA ASN A 110 -13.95 3.32 16.02
C ASN A 110 -13.86 4.51 17.01
N GLN A 111 -13.92 5.75 16.52
CA GLN A 111 -13.84 7.00 17.29
C GLN A 111 -15.20 7.70 17.54
N ARG A 112 -16.32 7.19 17.03
CA ARG A 112 -17.69 7.80 17.16
C ARG A 112 -17.81 9.27 16.70
N VAL A 113 -16.89 9.75 15.86
CA VAL A 113 -16.99 11.09 15.26
C VAL A 113 -17.44 10.96 13.80
N PRO A 114 -18.55 11.59 13.39
CA PRO A 114 -18.97 11.61 11.99
C PRO A 114 -17.92 12.31 11.11
N GLN A 115 -17.70 11.77 9.91
CA GLN A 115 -16.71 12.29 8.97
C GLN A 115 -17.24 12.23 7.54
N TYR A 116 -16.90 13.24 6.74
CA TYR A 116 -17.04 13.17 5.29
C TYR A 116 -15.95 12.27 4.73
N ARG A 117 -16.33 11.26 3.96
CA ARG A 117 -15.42 10.52 3.09
C ARG A 117 -15.69 10.97 1.67
N ALA A 118 -14.63 11.34 0.95
CA ALA A 118 -14.74 11.72 -0.44
C ALA A 118 -13.70 11.03 -1.31
N ILE A 119 -14.15 10.60 -2.50
CA ILE A 119 -13.32 10.01 -3.56
C ILE A 119 -13.46 10.87 -4.80
N LEU A 120 -12.34 11.32 -5.36
CA LEU A 120 -12.26 12.14 -6.57
C LEU A 120 -11.50 11.38 -7.66
N TRP A 121 -12.20 11.05 -8.74
CA TRP A 121 -11.63 10.38 -9.90
C TRP A 121 -11.24 11.41 -10.96
N ARG A 122 -9.96 11.42 -11.35
CA ARG A 122 -9.41 12.29 -12.40
C ARG A 122 -8.56 11.51 -13.37
N LYS A 123 -8.32 12.09 -14.55
CA LYS A 123 -7.34 11.57 -15.52
C LYS A 123 -5.98 11.29 -14.91
N THR A 124 -5.58 11.99 -13.84
CA THR A 124 -4.27 11.84 -13.18
C THR A 124 -4.22 10.73 -12.12
N GLY A 125 -5.36 10.11 -11.80
CA GLY A 125 -5.51 9.15 -10.72
C GLY A 125 -6.58 9.58 -9.71
N THR A 126 -6.93 8.66 -8.82
CA THR A 126 -7.93 8.89 -7.78
C THR A 126 -7.32 9.50 -6.53
N GLN A 127 -8.07 10.39 -5.88
CA GLN A 127 -7.73 10.96 -4.59
C GLN A 127 -8.82 10.63 -3.57
N LYS A 128 -8.41 10.25 -2.36
CA LYS A 128 -9.28 9.89 -1.25
C LYS A 128 -8.98 10.82 -0.07
N ILE A 129 -10.00 11.33 0.61
CA ILE A 129 -9.83 12.20 1.80
C ILE A 129 -10.92 11.92 2.84
N CYS A 130 -10.55 12.03 4.12
CA CYS A 130 -11.49 12.11 5.23
C CYS A 130 -11.46 13.53 5.79
N LEU A 131 -12.64 14.14 5.98
CA LEU A 131 -12.78 15.48 6.54
C LEU A 131 -13.72 15.43 7.76
N PRO A 132 -13.43 16.16 8.85
CA PRO A 132 -14.29 16.16 10.01
C PRO A 132 -15.67 16.74 9.67
N TYR A 133 -16.73 16.09 10.15
CA TYR A 133 -18.08 16.63 10.07
C TYR A 133 -18.39 17.45 11.32
N SER A 134 -18.95 18.64 11.10
CA SER A 134 -19.57 19.43 12.16
C SER A 134 -20.99 19.79 11.75
N PRO A 135 -22.02 19.49 12.58
CA PRO A 135 -23.40 19.90 12.31
C PRO A 135 -23.55 21.41 12.11
N THR A 136 -22.70 22.23 12.76
CA THR A 136 -22.74 23.69 12.66
C THR A 136 -21.97 24.26 11.47
N LYS A 137 -21.12 23.45 10.82
CA LYS A 137 -20.28 23.87 9.70
C LYS A 137 -20.18 22.76 8.66
N THR A 138 -21.28 22.53 7.95
CA THR A 138 -21.35 21.58 6.84
C THR A 138 -20.42 22.02 5.70
N LEU A 139 -19.68 21.08 5.10
CA LEU A 139 -18.79 21.37 3.98
C LEU A 139 -19.55 21.33 2.66
N SER A 140 -19.30 22.32 1.80
CA SER A 140 -19.83 22.32 0.43
C SER A 140 -18.97 21.43 -0.48
N VAL A 141 -19.55 20.94 -1.59
CA VAL A 141 -18.81 20.20 -2.63
C VAL A 141 -17.58 20.96 -3.11
N LYS A 142 -17.68 22.28 -3.29
CA LYS A 142 -16.55 23.13 -3.68
C LYS A 142 -15.46 23.16 -2.60
N SER A 143 -15.84 23.18 -1.32
CA SER A 143 -14.89 23.14 -0.21
C SER A 143 -14.17 21.79 -0.13
N ILE A 144 -14.87 20.68 -0.38
CA ILE A 144 -14.28 19.34 -0.45
C ILE A 144 -13.31 19.24 -1.62
N LEU A 145 -13.71 19.70 -2.81
CA LEU A 145 -12.83 19.74 -3.99
C LEU A 145 -11.61 20.63 -3.77
N SER A 146 -11.78 21.78 -3.10
CA SER A 146 -10.68 22.65 -2.70
C SER A 146 -9.68 21.96 -1.77
N ALA A 147 -10.17 21.19 -0.79
CA ALA A 147 -9.32 20.37 0.08
C ALA A 147 -8.54 19.28 -0.69
N MET A 148 -9.02 18.87 -1.87
CA MET A 148 -8.35 17.96 -2.79
C MET A 148 -7.46 18.67 -3.83
N ASN A 149 -7.30 19.99 -3.72
CA ASN A 149 -6.57 20.88 -4.65
C ASN A 149 -7.24 20.99 -6.04
N LEU A 150 -8.58 21.10 -6.08
CA LEU A 150 -9.34 21.37 -7.30
C LEU A 150 -10.28 22.57 -7.12
N ASP A 151 -9.76 23.77 -7.39
CA ASP A 151 -10.48 25.04 -7.16
C ASP A 151 -11.10 25.66 -8.44
N LYS A 152 -10.63 25.26 -9.62
CA LYS A 152 -11.02 25.86 -10.90
C LYS A 152 -11.76 24.86 -11.78
N PHE A 153 -12.95 25.23 -12.22
CA PHE A 153 -13.85 24.41 -13.05
C PHE A 153 -14.56 25.29 -14.08
N GLU A 154 -14.88 24.74 -15.26
CA GLU A 154 -15.64 25.46 -16.31
C GLU A 154 -17.04 25.85 -15.81
N LYS A 155 -17.71 24.88 -15.20
CA LYS A 155 -19.04 25.01 -14.58
C LYS A 155 -19.01 24.27 -13.24
N GLY A 156 -19.83 24.72 -12.30
CA GLY A 156 -19.92 24.06 -10.99
C GLY A 156 -20.25 22.57 -11.14
N PRO A 157 -19.71 21.70 -10.26
CA PRO A 157 -20.03 20.27 -10.26
C PRO A 157 -21.54 20.03 -10.22
N ARG A 158 -22.02 19.08 -11.00
CA ARG A 158 -23.43 18.73 -11.11
C ARG A 158 -23.68 17.39 -10.43
N GLU A 159 -24.74 17.32 -9.65
CA GLU A 159 -25.11 16.08 -8.94
C GLU A 159 -25.64 15.03 -9.93
N ILE A 160 -25.19 13.80 -9.72
CA ILE A 160 -25.60 12.61 -10.45
C ILE A 160 -26.54 11.82 -9.57
N PHE A 161 -27.60 11.40 -10.22
CA PHE A 161 -28.89 11.15 -9.59
C PHE A 161 -29.46 9.81 -10.02
N HIS A 162 -28.81 9.19 -11.00
CA HIS A 162 -29.13 7.92 -11.62
C HIS A 162 -28.41 6.80 -10.86
N PRO A 163 -29.12 5.76 -10.38
CA PRO A 163 -28.54 4.76 -9.49
C PRO A 163 -27.51 3.84 -10.17
N GLU A 164 -27.59 3.66 -11.50
CA GLU A 164 -26.60 2.85 -12.24
C GLU A 164 -25.19 3.45 -12.23
N ILE A 165 -25.02 4.73 -11.88
CA ILE A 165 -23.69 5.35 -11.78
C ILE A 165 -22.76 4.59 -10.83
N GLN A 166 -23.34 3.90 -9.84
CA GLN A 166 -22.58 3.08 -8.90
C GLN A 166 -21.79 1.96 -9.58
N LYS A 167 -22.33 1.40 -10.67
CA LYS A 167 -21.65 0.37 -11.45
C LYS A 167 -20.42 0.94 -12.13
N ASP A 168 -20.53 2.11 -12.73
CA ASP A 168 -19.45 2.72 -13.50
C ASP A 168 -18.34 3.26 -12.58
N LEU A 169 -18.71 3.88 -11.46
CA LEU A 169 -17.74 4.32 -10.44
C LEU A 169 -17.00 3.14 -9.79
N LEU A 170 -17.68 1.99 -9.62
CA LEU A 170 -17.03 0.76 -9.18
C LEU A 170 -15.99 0.27 -10.19
N VAL A 171 -16.27 0.34 -11.49
CA VAL A 171 -15.32 0.00 -12.56
C VAL A 171 -14.11 0.94 -12.56
N LEU A 172 -14.29 2.24 -12.27
CA LEU A 172 -13.16 3.17 -12.14
C LEU A 172 -12.25 2.80 -10.96
N GLU A 173 -12.82 2.44 -9.81
CA GLU A 173 -12.05 1.98 -8.64
C GLU A 173 -11.26 0.70 -8.94
N GLU A 174 -11.81 -0.22 -9.74
CA GLU A 174 -11.13 -1.46 -10.15
C GLU A 174 -9.85 -1.20 -10.97
N GLN A 175 -9.70 -0.01 -11.57
CA GLN A 175 -8.49 0.34 -12.32
C GLN A 175 -7.36 0.90 -11.45
N GLU A 176 -7.61 1.23 -10.18
CA GLU A 176 -6.59 1.81 -9.28
C GLU A 176 -5.50 0.79 -8.89
N GLY A 177 -5.85 -0.49 -8.88
CA GLY A 177 -4.94 -1.59 -8.58
C GLY A 177 -5.70 -2.91 -8.45
N SER A 178 -5.03 -4.01 -8.76
CA SER A 178 -5.63 -5.33 -8.56
C SER A 178 -5.71 -5.65 -7.07
N VAL A 179 -6.84 -6.20 -6.64
CA VAL A 179 -6.98 -6.80 -5.30
C VAL A 179 -6.33 -8.19 -5.27
N ASN A 180 -6.21 -8.84 -6.42
CA ASN A 180 -5.72 -10.20 -6.55
C ASN A 180 -4.40 -10.21 -7.32
N PHE A 181 -3.51 -11.11 -6.93
CA PHE A 181 -2.16 -11.16 -7.46
C PHE A 181 -1.93 -12.44 -8.26
N LYS A 182 -1.03 -12.35 -9.23
CA LYS A 182 -0.55 -13.52 -9.96
C LYS A 182 0.96 -13.48 -9.98
N PHE A 183 1.58 -14.58 -9.58
CA PHE A 183 3.03 -14.66 -9.50
C PHE A 183 3.53 -15.85 -10.30
N GLY A 184 4.59 -15.64 -11.07
CA GLY A 184 5.28 -16.72 -11.74
C GLY A 184 6.03 -17.57 -10.73
N VAL A 185 6.08 -18.89 -10.92
CA VAL A 185 6.98 -19.79 -10.18
C VAL A 185 7.76 -20.61 -11.18
N LEU A 186 9.04 -20.31 -11.31
CA LEU A 186 9.96 -20.98 -12.22
C LEU A 186 10.88 -21.92 -11.43
N PHE A 187 10.90 -23.19 -11.84
CA PHE A 187 11.84 -24.17 -11.32
C PHE A 187 13.14 -24.17 -12.14
N ALA A 188 14.27 -23.94 -11.47
CA ALA A 188 15.60 -23.96 -12.06
C ALA A 188 16.45 -25.06 -11.41
N LYS A 189 16.82 -26.08 -12.19
CA LYS A 189 17.71 -27.15 -11.74
C LYS A 189 19.14 -26.63 -11.64
N ASP A 190 19.95 -27.34 -10.85
CA ASP A 190 21.36 -27.03 -10.72
C ASP A 190 22.06 -27.02 -12.08
N GLY A 191 22.93 -26.03 -12.30
CA GLY A 191 23.67 -25.83 -13.54
C GLY A 191 22.89 -25.24 -14.72
N GLN A 192 21.58 -25.01 -14.65
CA GLN A 192 20.82 -24.38 -15.74
C GLN A 192 21.13 -22.87 -15.84
N LEU A 193 21.35 -22.38 -17.06
CA LEU A 193 21.79 -20.99 -17.31
C LEU A 193 20.88 -20.23 -18.29
N THR A 194 19.97 -20.93 -18.99
CA THR A 194 19.12 -20.33 -20.02
C THR A 194 17.63 -20.44 -19.68
N ASP A 195 16.83 -19.49 -20.16
CA ASP A 195 15.37 -19.55 -20.00
C ASP A 195 14.77 -20.80 -20.64
N ASP A 196 15.22 -21.18 -21.83
CA ASP A 196 14.72 -22.37 -22.54
C ASP A 196 14.92 -23.66 -21.73
N GLU A 197 16.05 -23.83 -21.03
CA GLU A 197 16.30 -24.96 -20.12
C GLU A 197 15.35 -24.97 -18.93
N MET A 198 15.23 -23.82 -18.24
CA MET A 198 14.38 -23.70 -17.05
C MET A 198 12.90 -23.92 -17.37
N PHE A 199 12.40 -23.33 -18.46
CA PHE A 199 11.01 -23.52 -18.88
C PHE A 199 10.72 -24.92 -19.42
N SER A 200 11.74 -25.68 -19.84
CA SER A 200 11.57 -27.07 -20.31
C SER A 200 11.50 -28.10 -19.18
N ASN A 201 11.65 -27.69 -17.92
CA ASN A 201 11.51 -28.59 -16.78
C ASN A 201 10.06 -29.09 -16.64
N GLU A 202 9.82 -30.37 -16.89
CA GLU A 202 8.49 -30.99 -16.76
C GLU A 202 8.15 -31.34 -15.31
N ILE A 203 9.14 -31.80 -14.55
CA ILE A 203 8.98 -32.33 -13.19
C ILE A 203 9.92 -31.57 -12.25
N GLY A 204 9.40 -31.14 -11.11
CA GLY A 204 10.16 -30.54 -10.02
C GLY A 204 10.67 -31.58 -9.03
N SER A 205 11.57 -31.18 -8.13
CA SER A 205 12.06 -32.04 -7.05
C SER A 205 11.15 -32.09 -5.84
N ASP A 206 11.46 -32.98 -4.89
CA ASP A 206 10.77 -33.06 -3.61
C ASP A 206 10.86 -31.75 -2.82
N ALA A 207 12.01 -31.08 -2.85
CA ALA A 207 12.19 -29.78 -2.20
C ALA A 207 11.32 -28.69 -2.86
N PHE A 208 11.23 -28.71 -4.20
CA PHE A 208 10.33 -27.82 -4.92
C PHE A 208 8.86 -28.11 -4.58
N GLN A 209 8.45 -29.38 -4.51
CA GLN A 209 7.08 -29.74 -4.16
C GLN A 209 6.73 -29.33 -2.72
N LYS A 210 7.66 -29.48 -1.76
CA LYS A 210 7.49 -28.96 -0.39
C LYS A 210 7.29 -27.44 -0.40
N PHE A 211 8.08 -26.72 -1.18
CA PHE A 211 7.93 -25.27 -1.34
C PHE A 211 6.58 -24.88 -1.95
N LEU A 212 6.10 -25.59 -2.98
CA LEU A 212 4.78 -25.35 -3.55
C LEU A 212 3.66 -25.55 -2.53
N ASN A 213 3.73 -26.62 -1.73
CA ASN A 213 2.78 -26.89 -0.66
C ASN A 213 2.83 -25.83 0.46
N LEU A 214 3.99 -25.21 0.67
CA LEU A 214 4.14 -24.10 1.60
C LEU A 214 3.47 -22.82 1.07
N LEU A 215 3.58 -22.53 -0.23
CA LEU A 215 2.97 -21.34 -0.83
C LEU A 215 1.44 -21.34 -0.73
N GLY A 216 0.80 -22.47 -1.03
CA GLY A 216 -0.65 -22.57 -1.05
C GLY A 216 -1.18 -23.96 -1.36
N ASP A 217 -2.49 -24.03 -1.58
CA ASP A 217 -3.21 -25.25 -1.89
C ASP A 217 -3.11 -25.58 -3.37
N THR A 218 -2.92 -26.86 -3.70
CA THR A 218 -3.04 -27.32 -5.08
C THR A 218 -4.52 -27.45 -5.44
N ILE A 219 -4.94 -26.72 -6.46
CA ILE A 219 -6.33 -26.68 -6.93
C ILE A 219 -6.48 -27.33 -8.30
N THR A 220 -7.69 -27.80 -8.63
CA THR A 220 -8.05 -28.21 -9.99
C THR A 220 -8.58 -27.00 -10.75
N LEU A 221 -8.01 -26.71 -11.93
CA LEU A 221 -8.38 -25.54 -12.74
C LEU A 221 -9.76 -25.69 -13.37
N LYS A 222 -10.12 -26.89 -13.82
CA LYS A 222 -11.43 -27.16 -14.41
C LYS A 222 -12.55 -26.91 -13.41
N GLY A 223 -13.44 -25.99 -13.75
CA GLY A 223 -14.55 -25.61 -12.87
C GLY A 223 -14.13 -24.73 -11.69
N TRP A 224 -12.87 -24.27 -11.63
CA TRP A 224 -12.42 -23.31 -10.61
C TRP A 224 -13.21 -22.01 -10.71
N THR A 225 -13.79 -21.58 -9.59
CA THR A 225 -14.62 -20.37 -9.51
C THR A 225 -13.86 -19.16 -9.01
N GLY A 226 -12.77 -19.36 -8.26
CA GLY A 226 -11.94 -18.30 -7.69
C GLY A 226 -11.11 -17.54 -8.72
N TYR A 227 -10.28 -16.61 -8.24
CA TYR A 227 -9.40 -15.84 -9.12
C TYR A 227 -8.49 -16.75 -9.94
N ARG A 228 -8.65 -16.70 -11.26
CA ARG A 228 -7.97 -17.62 -12.21
C ARG A 228 -6.60 -17.16 -12.69
N GLY A 229 -6.15 -15.95 -12.38
CA GLY A 229 -4.84 -15.43 -12.84
C GLY A 229 -4.62 -15.32 -14.36
N GLY A 230 -5.62 -15.65 -15.19
CA GLY A 230 -5.49 -15.77 -16.63
C GLY A 230 -5.31 -17.21 -17.14
N LEU A 231 -5.35 -18.19 -16.25
CA LEU A 231 -5.41 -19.62 -16.58
C LEU A 231 -6.80 -20.03 -17.10
N ASP A 232 -6.83 -21.08 -17.90
CA ASP A 232 -8.05 -21.68 -18.43
C ASP A 232 -8.72 -22.57 -17.37
N THR A 233 -9.99 -22.29 -17.09
CA THR A 233 -10.79 -23.03 -16.12
C THR A 233 -11.87 -23.89 -16.77
N LYS A 234 -11.86 -24.01 -18.11
CA LYS A 234 -12.91 -24.71 -18.88
C LYS A 234 -12.38 -25.91 -19.65
N ASN A 235 -11.27 -25.73 -20.38
CA ASN A 235 -10.83 -26.71 -21.39
C ASN A 235 -9.43 -27.26 -21.12
N ASP A 236 -8.89 -27.07 -19.90
CA ASP A 236 -7.60 -27.61 -19.46
C ASP A 236 -6.40 -27.16 -20.34
N THR A 237 -6.54 -26.05 -21.09
CA THR A 237 -5.50 -25.61 -22.05
C THR A 237 -4.26 -25.01 -21.39
N THR A 238 -4.33 -24.70 -20.09
CA THR A 238 -3.22 -24.18 -19.30
C THR A 238 -2.83 -25.12 -18.17
N GLY A 239 -3.03 -26.43 -18.37
CA GLY A 239 -2.79 -27.45 -17.36
C GLY A 239 -4.05 -27.81 -16.58
N ILE A 240 -3.93 -28.80 -15.70
CA ILE A 240 -5.04 -29.37 -14.93
C ILE A 240 -5.05 -28.79 -13.50
N HIS A 241 -3.88 -28.48 -12.97
CA HIS A 241 -3.69 -28.02 -11.60
C HIS A 241 -2.85 -26.74 -11.54
N SER A 242 -2.98 -26.01 -10.45
CA SER A 242 -2.16 -24.86 -10.10
C SER A 242 -2.10 -24.72 -8.58
N VAL A 243 -1.26 -23.83 -8.07
CA VAL A 243 -1.18 -23.49 -6.65
C VAL A 243 -1.91 -22.16 -6.43
N TYR A 244 -2.73 -22.10 -5.39
CA TYR A 244 -3.55 -20.95 -5.06
C TYR A 244 -3.56 -20.71 -3.55
N THR A 245 -3.62 -19.46 -3.13
CA THR A 245 -3.84 -19.12 -1.72
C THR A 245 -4.60 -17.82 -1.55
N VAL A 246 -5.23 -17.65 -0.39
CA VAL A 246 -5.77 -16.37 0.06
C VAL A 246 -4.92 -15.87 1.21
N TYR A 247 -4.34 -14.69 1.07
CA TYR A 247 -3.48 -14.09 2.09
C TYR A 247 -3.93 -12.67 2.42
N GLN A 248 -4.28 -12.43 3.68
CA GLN A 248 -4.80 -11.13 4.17
C GLN A 248 -5.92 -10.54 3.28
N GLY A 249 -6.76 -11.41 2.72
CA GLY A 249 -7.86 -11.03 1.84
C GLY A 249 -7.47 -10.77 0.37
N HIS A 250 -6.24 -11.08 -0.02
CA HIS A 250 -5.81 -11.08 -1.41
C HIS A 250 -5.82 -12.50 -1.94
N GLU A 251 -6.52 -12.76 -3.03
CA GLU A 251 -6.40 -14.03 -3.76
C GLU A 251 -5.10 -14.01 -4.58
N ILE A 252 -4.33 -15.10 -4.53
CA ILE A 252 -3.05 -15.23 -5.21
C ILE A 252 -3.06 -16.50 -6.04
N MET A 253 -2.88 -16.35 -7.35
CA MET A 253 -2.74 -17.46 -8.29
C MET A 253 -1.26 -17.62 -8.69
N PHE A 254 -0.72 -18.83 -8.59
CA PHE A 254 0.67 -19.10 -8.98
C PHE A 254 0.76 -19.76 -10.35
N HIS A 255 1.46 -19.14 -11.28
CA HIS A 255 1.78 -19.74 -12.57
C HIS A 255 3.02 -20.63 -12.41
N VAL A 256 2.81 -21.89 -12.03
CA VAL A 256 3.89 -22.85 -11.76
C VAL A 256 4.39 -23.48 -13.06
N SER A 257 5.67 -23.32 -13.37
CA SER A 257 6.26 -23.73 -14.65
C SER A 257 6.05 -25.22 -14.97
N THR A 258 6.16 -26.09 -13.96
CA THR A 258 5.99 -27.55 -14.11
C THR A 258 4.52 -27.99 -14.22
N MET A 259 3.56 -27.15 -13.82
CA MET A 259 2.13 -27.44 -13.91
C MET A 259 1.48 -26.88 -15.20
N LEU A 260 2.18 -25.98 -15.89
CA LEU A 260 1.77 -25.49 -17.21
C LEU A 260 2.13 -26.52 -18.30
N PRO A 261 1.37 -26.58 -19.43
CA PRO A 261 1.61 -27.55 -20.48
C PRO A 261 3.02 -27.47 -21.06
N TYR A 262 3.63 -28.63 -21.28
CA TYR A 262 4.91 -28.78 -21.96
C TYR A 262 4.67 -29.20 -23.42
N SER A 263 5.46 -28.66 -24.35
CA SER A 263 5.51 -29.15 -25.73
C SER A 263 6.95 -29.45 -26.12
N LYS A 264 7.23 -30.71 -26.46
CA LYS A 264 8.56 -31.17 -26.85
C LYS A 264 9.04 -30.53 -28.16
N GLU A 265 8.10 -30.20 -29.03
CA GLU A 265 8.32 -29.58 -30.34
C GLU A 265 8.64 -28.09 -30.20
N ASN A 266 8.27 -27.47 -29.08
CA ASN A 266 8.47 -26.04 -28.83
C ASN A 266 9.57 -25.81 -27.80
N ARG A 267 10.84 -25.78 -28.24
CA ARG A 267 11.99 -25.52 -27.35
C ARG A 267 11.86 -24.22 -26.53
N GLN A 268 11.18 -23.21 -27.06
CA GLN A 268 10.98 -21.94 -26.35
C GLN A 268 9.87 -22.00 -25.29
N GLN A 269 9.07 -23.06 -25.25
CA GLN A 269 7.94 -23.23 -24.34
C GLN A 269 7.04 -21.98 -24.26
N VAL A 270 6.63 -21.50 -25.44
CA VAL A 270 5.93 -20.20 -25.59
C VAL A 270 4.69 -20.10 -24.71
N GLU A 271 3.91 -21.17 -24.54
CA GLU A 271 2.74 -21.15 -23.65
C GLU A 271 3.12 -20.94 -22.18
N ARG A 272 4.20 -21.56 -21.69
CA ARG A 272 4.70 -21.32 -20.33
C ARG A 272 5.19 -19.89 -20.16
N LYS A 273 5.98 -19.40 -21.13
CA LYS A 273 6.49 -18.02 -21.16
C LYS A 273 5.37 -16.98 -21.30
N ARG A 274 4.27 -17.31 -21.97
CA ARG A 274 3.10 -16.43 -22.11
C ARG A 274 2.42 -16.14 -20.76
N HIS A 275 2.45 -17.09 -19.83
CA HIS A 275 1.93 -16.86 -18.48
C HIS A 275 3.00 -16.22 -17.60
N ILE A 276 4.07 -16.95 -17.28
CA ILE A 276 5.12 -16.53 -16.33
C ILE A 276 5.88 -15.30 -16.83
N GLY A 277 6.22 -15.25 -18.11
CA GLY A 277 6.92 -14.12 -18.72
C GLY A 277 6.08 -12.86 -18.82
N ASN A 278 4.76 -12.92 -18.56
CA ASN A 278 3.87 -11.76 -18.46
C ASN A 278 3.53 -11.38 -17.01
N ASP A 279 4.08 -12.10 -16.03
CA ASP A 279 3.92 -11.76 -14.62
C ASP A 279 4.96 -10.71 -14.21
N ILE A 280 4.51 -9.79 -13.35
CA ILE A 280 5.35 -8.68 -12.86
C ILE A 280 6.43 -9.21 -11.91
N VAL A 281 6.04 -10.17 -11.08
CA VAL A 281 6.89 -10.78 -10.07
C VAL A 281 6.98 -12.29 -10.33
N THR A 282 8.20 -12.81 -10.36
CA THR A 282 8.47 -14.24 -10.58
C THR A 282 9.36 -14.78 -9.46
N ILE A 283 8.89 -15.83 -8.79
CA ILE A 283 9.68 -16.64 -7.89
C ILE A 283 10.52 -17.58 -8.74
N VAL A 284 11.82 -17.65 -8.47
CA VAL A 284 12.72 -18.64 -9.05
C VAL A 284 13.17 -19.56 -7.92
N PHE A 285 12.71 -20.80 -7.95
CA PHE A 285 13.20 -21.83 -7.04
C PHE A 285 14.43 -22.47 -7.67
N GLN A 286 15.61 -22.18 -7.12
CA GLN A 286 16.87 -22.69 -7.63
C GLN A 286 17.38 -23.86 -6.79
N GLU A 287 17.70 -24.96 -7.47
CA GLU A 287 18.46 -26.07 -6.89
C GLU A 287 19.97 -25.84 -6.98
N GLY A 288 20.69 -26.58 -6.14
CA GLY A 288 22.15 -26.50 -6.02
C GLY A 288 22.57 -25.87 -4.69
N GLU A 289 23.75 -26.26 -4.22
CA GLU A 289 24.39 -25.67 -3.05
C GLU A 289 25.14 -24.39 -3.44
N GLU A 290 25.43 -23.49 -2.50
CA GLU A 290 26.47 -22.47 -2.73
C GLU A 290 27.83 -23.20 -2.87
N PRO A 291 28.64 -22.98 -3.94
CA PRO A 291 28.69 -21.80 -4.81
C PRO A 291 28.18 -22.04 -6.26
N SER A 292 27.16 -22.89 -6.47
CA SER A 292 26.56 -23.13 -7.80
C SER A 292 26.24 -21.80 -8.53
N PRO A 293 26.37 -21.75 -9.87
CA PRO A 293 26.09 -20.53 -10.64
C PRO A 293 24.73 -19.93 -10.26
N ALA A 294 24.75 -18.77 -9.61
CA ALA A 294 23.53 -18.14 -9.13
C ALA A 294 22.70 -17.61 -10.30
N PHE A 295 21.39 -17.81 -10.22
CA PHE A 295 20.43 -17.22 -11.15
C PHE A 295 20.66 -15.71 -11.29
N LYS A 296 20.57 -15.20 -12.52
CA LYS A 296 20.57 -13.77 -12.83
C LYS A 296 19.30 -13.42 -13.60
N PRO A 297 18.61 -12.30 -13.29
CA PRO A 297 17.46 -11.80 -14.06
C PRO A 297 17.69 -11.75 -15.57
N SER A 298 18.92 -11.45 -16.00
CA SER A 298 19.31 -11.39 -17.41
C SER A 298 19.21 -12.74 -18.15
N MET A 299 19.09 -13.85 -17.43
CA MET A 299 18.83 -15.19 -18.00
C MET A 299 17.39 -15.36 -18.48
N ILE A 300 16.43 -14.56 -17.99
CA ILE A 300 15.02 -14.64 -18.37
C ILE A 300 14.64 -13.54 -19.35
N ARG A 301 14.03 -13.91 -20.47
CA ARG A 301 13.61 -12.97 -21.50
C ARG A 301 12.17 -12.49 -21.29
N SER A 302 11.99 -11.47 -20.46
CA SER A 302 10.69 -10.82 -20.24
C SER A 302 10.78 -9.29 -20.29
N HIS A 303 9.74 -8.64 -20.82
CA HIS A 303 9.51 -7.19 -20.72
C HIS A 303 8.53 -6.82 -19.59
N PHE A 304 7.93 -7.82 -18.93
CA PHE A 304 6.90 -7.64 -17.93
C PHE A 304 7.39 -7.98 -16.53
N THR A 305 8.36 -8.89 -16.39
CA THR A 305 8.93 -9.24 -15.10
C THR A 305 9.93 -8.19 -14.65
N HIS A 306 9.60 -7.48 -13.57
CA HIS A 306 10.43 -6.42 -12.99
C HIS A 306 11.08 -6.87 -11.68
N ILE A 307 10.55 -7.92 -11.05
CA ILE A 307 11.04 -8.45 -9.78
C ILE A 307 11.21 -9.97 -9.86
N PHE A 308 12.36 -10.45 -9.40
CA PHE A 308 12.66 -11.87 -9.21
C PHE A 308 12.92 -12.16 -7.73
N ALA A 309 12.22 -13.14 -7.18
CA ALA A 309 12.48 -13.68 -5.85
C ALA A 309 13.18 -15.03 -5.98
N LEU A 310 14.50 -15.04 -5.80
CA LEU A 310 15.31 -16.25 -5.85
C LEU A 310 15.25 -16.96 -4.50
N VAL A 311 14.66 -18.14 -4.49
CA VAL A 311 14.49 -19.00 -3.33
C VAL A 311 15.39 -20.21 -3.48
N ARG A 312 16.17 -20.49 -2.43
CA ARG A 312 16.91 -21.75 -2.28
C ARG A 312 16.51 -22.41 -0.97
N TYR A 313 16.47 -23.73 -0.97
CA TYR A 313 16.19 -24.53 0.22
C TYR A 313 17.45 -25.29 0.62
N ASP A 314 17.91 -25.06 1.86
CA ASP A 314 19.01 -25.79 2.46
C ASP A 314 18.46 -27.04 3.15
N GLN A 315 18.71 -28.20 2.54
CA GLN A 315 18.25 -29.48 3.08
C GLN A 315 18.98 -29.88 4.37
N GLN A 316 20.21 -29.43 4.58
CA GLN A 316 21.01 -29.81 5.74
C GLN A 316 20.54 -29.09 7.00
N ASN A 317 20.22 -27.79 6.86
CA ASN A 317 19.80 -26.93 7.96
C ASN A 317 18.28 -26.66 7.99
N ASP A 318 17.52 -27.32 7.11
CA ASP A 318 16.07 -27.23 6.96
C ASP A 318 15.53 -25.78 6.92
N ASN A 319 16.16 -24.93 6.11
CA ASN A 319 15.81 -23.51 6.04
C ASN A 319 15.74 -22.98 4.60
N TYR A 320 15.05 -21.84 4.44
CA TYR A 320 14.96 -21.14 3.17
C TYR A 320 15.90 -19.94 3.14
N ARG A 321 16.54 -19.70 2.00
CA ARG A 321 17.30 -18.48 1.71
C ARG A 321 16.63 -17.70 0.59
N LEU A 322 16.52 -16.39 0.77
CA LEU A 322 15.87 -15.49 -0.18
C LEU A 322 16.86 -14.44 -0.72
N LYS A 323 16.79 -14.18 -2.02
CA LYS A 323 17.46 -13.05 -2.66
C LYS A 323 16.46 -12.35 -3.58
N ILE A 324 16.37 -11.02 -3.49
CA ILE A 324 15.46 -10.24 -4.34
C ILE A 324 16.26 -9.49 -5.39
N PHE A 325 15.80 -9.57 -6.64
CA PHE A 325 16.23 -8.69 -7.70
C PHE A 325 15.05 -7.83 -8.12
N SER A 326 15.21 -6.51 -8.12
CA SER A 326 14.19 -5.58 -8.64
C SER A 326 14.83 -4.63 -9.63
N GLU A 327 14.16 -4.32 -10.74
CA GLU A 327 14.66 -3.32 -11.68
C GLU A 327 14.92 -1.97 -10.96
N GLU A 328 15.96 -1.24 -11.37
CA GLU A 328 16.36 0.05 -10.76
C GLU A 328 15.19 1.06 -10.68
N SER A 329 14.30 1.04 -11.67
CA SER A 329 13.15 1.94 -11.78
C SER A 329 12.06 1.66 -10.74
N VAL A 330 12.03 0.46 -10.15
CA VAL A 330 11.05 0.08 -9.12
C VAL A 330 11.39 0.79 -7.81
N PRO A 331 10.43 1.50 -7.19
CA PRO A 331 10.59 2.08 -5.86
C PRO A 331 11.02 1.05 -4.81
N LEU A 332 11.54 1.51 -3.67
CA LEU A 332 11.81 0.61 -2.54
C LEU A 332 10.49 0.05 -1.99
N PHE A 333 10.50 -1.23 -1.63
CA PHE A 333 9.34 -1.92 -1.06
C PHE A 333 9.80 -2.89 0.03
N GLY A 334 9.05 -2.91 1.12
CA GLY A 334 9.28 -3.79 2.26
C GLY A 334 8.60 -5.14 2.15
N PRO A 335 8.78 -6.00 3.16
CA PRO A 335 9.72 -5.84 4.27
C PRO A 335 11.19 -5.92 3.81
N PRO A 336 12.15 -5.28 4.50
CA PRO A 336 13.57 -5.47 4.20
C PRO A 336 14.00 -6.92 4.50
N LEU A 337 14.98 -7.45 3.74
CA LEU A 337 15.51 -8.80 4.01
C LEU A 337 16.22 -8.84 5.38
N PRO A 338 16.12 -9.96 6.13
CA PRO A 338 16.96 -10.17 7.30
C PRO A 338 18.44 -10.29 6.89
N SER A 339 19.34 -10.06 7.85
CA SER A 339 20.78 -10.28 7.71
C SER A 339 21.22 -11.29 8.76
N PRO A 340 21.56 -12.55 8.36
CA PRO A 340 21.55 -13.09 7.00
C PRO A 340 20.13 -13.32 6.46
N PRO A 341 19.94 -13.43 5.12
CA PRO A 341 18.61 -13.56 4.50
C PRO A 341 18.11 -15.01 4.53
N VAL A 342 18.14 -15.62 5.71
CA VAL A 342 17.82 -17.03 5.97
C VAL A 342 16.63 -17.11 6.92
N PHE A 343 15.72 -18.05 6.62
CA PHE A 343 14.46 -18.25 7.33
C PHE A 343 14.35 -19.70 7.81
N PRO A 344 14.62 -19.96 9.11
CA PRO A 344 14.49 -21.29 9.70
C PRO A 344 13.02 -21.73 9.85
N ASP A 345 12.11 -20.81 10.17
CA ASP A 345 10.68 -21.11 10.24
C ASP A 345 10.05 -20.97 8.85
N HIS A 346 9.45 -22.06 8.36
CA HIS A 346 8.90 -22.12 7.01
C HIS A 346 7.63 -21.28 6.86
N GLN A 347 6.79 -21.18 7.90
CA GLN A 347 5.57 -20.36 7.85
C GLN A 347 5.92 -18.87 7.93
N GLU A 348 6.95 -18.55 8.71
CA GLU A 348 7.53 -17.22 8.76
C GLU A 348 8.07 -16.78 7.39
N PHE A 349 8.82 -17.65 6.73
CA PHE A 349 9.28 -17.45 5.35
C PHE A 349 8.12 -17.22 4.38
N ARG A 350 7.07 -18.04 4.47
CA ARG A 350 5.86 -17.92 3.64
C ARG A 350 5.22 -16.55 3.82
N ASP A 351 4.94 -16.15 5.05
CA ASP A 351 4.30 -14.87 5.37
C ASP A 351 5.17 -13.69 4.87
N PHE A 352 6.49 -13.76 5.08
CA PHE A 352 7.45 -12.77 4.56
C PHE A 352 7.41 -12.67 3.04
N LEU A 353 7.53 -13.82 2.36
CA LEU A 353 7.61 -13.91 0.91
C LEU A 353 6.34 -13.31 0.29
N LEU A 354 5.16 -13.75 0.72
CA LEU A 354 3.89 -13.26 0.16
C LEU A 354 3.76 -11.74 0.30
N VAL A 355 4.09 -11.17 1.46
CA VAL A 355 4.05 -9.71 1.66
C VAL A 355 5.08 -9.00 0.79
N LYS A 356 6.32 -9.52 0.72
CA LYS A 356 7.39 -8.94 -0.11
C LYS A 356 6.99 -8.92 -1.59
N LEU A 357 6.38 -9.99 -2.10
CA LEU A 357 5.93 -10.06 -3.50
C LEU A 357 4.76 -9.10 -3.77
N ILE A 358 3.78 -9.03 -2.87
CA ILE A 358 2.63 -8.11 -2.99
C ILE A 358 3.09 -6.65 -2.99
N ASN A 359 3.95 -6.28 -2.05
CA ASN A 359 4.49 -4.93 -1.96
C ASN A 359 5.36 -4.61 -3.18
N GLY A 360 6.16 -5.58 -3.66
CA GLY A 360 6.94 -5.45 -4.88
C GLY A 360 6.11 -5.20 -6.14
N GLU A 361 5.04 -5.96 -6.35
CA GLU A 361 4.14 -5.74 -7.48
C GLU A 361 3.49 -4.35 -7.39
N LYS A 362 3.00 -3.97 -6.21
CA LYS A 362 2.42 -2.64 -5.96
C LYS A 362 3.41 -1.52 -6.27
N ALA A 363 4.65 -1.62 -5.82
CA ALA A 363 5.70 -0.65 -6.12
C ALA A 363 5.98 -0.58 -7.64
N THR A 364 5.96 -1.73 -8.33
CA THR A 364 6.17 -1.77 -9.78
C THR A 364 5.08 -0.99 -10.53
N LEU A 365 3.84 -1.00 -10.07
CA LEU A 365 2.77 -0.22 -10.68
C LEU A 365 3.02 1.30 -10.64
N GLU A 366 3.80 1.80 -9.67
CA GLU A 366 4.17 3.21 -9.53
C GLU A 366 5.26 3.65 -10.50
N THR A 367 5.95 2.72 -11.17
CA THR A 367 6.93 3.06 -12.19
C THR A 367 6.29 3.85 -13.35
N PRO A 368 7.05 4.72 -14.04
CA PRO A 368 6.49 5.59 -15.08
C PRO A 368 5.74 4.86 -16.19
N THR A 369 6.22 3.69 -16.60
CA THR A 369 5.64 2.87 -17.68
C THR A 369 4.24 2.36 -17.32
N PHE A 370 4.09 1.75 -16.14
CA PHE A 370 2.80 1.26 -15.65
C PHE A 370 1.87 2.42 -15.25
N ALA A 371 2.38 3.42 -14.55
CA ALA A 371 1.61 4.59 -14.15
C ALA A 371 1.00 5.32 -15.36
N GLN A 372 1.75 5.48 -16.46
CA GLN A 372 1.25 6.12 -17.68
C GLN A 372 0.18 5.29 -18.39
N LYS A 373 0.37 3.95 -18.48
CA LYS A 373 -0.65 3.04 -19.04
C LYS A 373 -1.94 3.11 -18.23
N ARG A 374 -1.87 3.00 -16.90
CA ARG A 374 -3.02 3.13 -16.00
C ARG A 374 -3.73 4.47 -16.18
N ARG A 375 -2.95 5.57 -16.22
CA ARG A 375 -3.46 6.93 -16.45
C ARG A 375 -4.27 7.03 -17.74
N ARG A 376 -3.77 6.43 -18.84
CA ARG A 376 -4.45 6.44 -20.14
C ARG A 376 -5.77 5.65 -20.11
N THR A 377 -5.79 4.48 -19.50
CA THR A 377 -7.01 3.68 -19.33
C THR A 377 -8.04 4.45 -18.50
N LEU A 378 -7.61 5.05 -17.38
CA LEU A 378 -8.48 5.83 -16.52
C LEU A 378 -9.05 7.07 -17.24
N ASP A 379 -8.23 7.83 -17.97
CA ASP A 379 -8.69 8.98 -18.78
C ASP A 379 -9.72 8.55 -19.83
N MET A 380 -9.48 7.42 -20.52
CA MET A 380 -10.42 6.88 -21.50
C MET A 380 -11.76 6.51 -20.86
N LEU A 381 -11.76 5.80 -19.73
CA LEU A 381 -12.97 5.39 -19.03
C LEU A 381 -13.75 6.60 -18.48
N ILE A 382 -13.06 7.56 -17.85
CA ILE A 382 -13.69 8.77 -17.34
C ILE A 382 -14.35 9.56 -18.48
N ARG A 383 -13.67 9.70 -19.63
CA ARG A 383 -14.23 10.39 -20.80
C ARG A 383 -15.43 9.67 -21.38
N SER A 384 -15.38 8.34 -21.51
CA SER A 384 -16.51 7.54 -21.97
C SER A 384 -17.71 7.72 -21.04
N LEU A 385 -17.51 7.54 -19.74
CA LEU A 385 -18.55 7.70 -18.73
C LEU A 385 -19.16 9.11 -18.75
N TYR A 386 -18.32 10.15 -18.92
CA TYR A 386 -18.79 11.52 -19.04
C TYR A 386 -19.67 11.71 -20.28
N GLN A 387 -19.29 11.16 -21.44
CA GLN A 387 -20.07 11.24 -22.67
C GLN A 387 -21.41 10.54 -22.56
N ASP A 388 -21.44 9.36 -21.94
CA ASP A 388 -22.67 8.58 -21.72
C ASP A 388 -23.66 9.31 -20.79
N LEU A 389 -23.16 10.11 -19.85
CA LEU A 389 -23.99 10.86 -18.90
C LEU A 389 -24.55 12.18 -19.45
N MET A 390 -23.92 12.77 -20.49
CA MET A 390 -24.32 14.07 -21.03
C MET A 390 -25.79 14.15 -21.50
N PRO A 391 -26.36 13.19 -22.24
CA PRO A 391 -27.74 13.25 -22.72
C PRO A 391 -28.77 13.38 -21.59
N ASP A 392 -28.56 12.71 -20.46
CA ASP A 392 -29.50 12.69 -19.34
C ASP A 392 -29.37 13.91 -18.43
N LEU A 393 -28.19 14.53 -18.38
CA LEU A 393 -27.98 15.77 -17.64
C LEU A 393 -28.70 16.98 -18.27
N HIS A 394 -28.96 16.93 -19.59
CA HIS A 394 -29.72 17.95 -20.31
C HIS A 394 -31.24 17.79 -20.11
N LYS A 395 -31.74 16.57 -19.84
CA LYS A 395 -33.17 16.32 -19.53
C LYS A 395 -33.56 16.76 -18.11
N ASN A 396 -32.63 16.68 -17.15
CA ASN A 396 -32.86 17.00 -15.74
C ASN A 396 -32.76 18.50 -15.39
N MET A 397 -32.65 19.39 -16.38
CA MET A 397 -32.44 20.83 -16.21
C MET A 397 -33.61 21.60 -15.53
N LEU A 398 -34.74 20.95 -15.28
CA LEU A 398 -35.90 21.55 -14.60
C LEU A 398 -35.87 21.44 -13.07
N ASN A 399 -34.94 20.68 -12.48
CA ASN A 399 -34.87 20.47 -11.02
C ASN A 399 -33.51 20.89 -10.44
N ARG A 400 -33.28 22.20 -10.37
CA ARG A 400 -32.11 22.77 -9.70
C ARG A 400 -32.47 23.03 -8.22
N ARG A 401 -31.93 22.23 -7.29
CA ARG A 401 -32.05 22.47 -5.84
C ARG A 401 -30.68 22.67 -5.20
N SER A 402 -30.64 23.49 -4.16
CA SER A 402 -29.48 23.79 -3.33
C SER A 402 -29.25 22.67 -2.30
N PHE A 403 -28.01 22.51 -1.85
CA PHE A 403 -27.55 21.53 -0.83
C PHE A 403 -28.33 21.63 0.51
N SER A 404 -29.16 22.66 0.68
CA SER A 404 -29.97 22.98 1.87
C SER A 404 -31.35 22.32 1.91
N ASP A 405 -31.83 21.67 0.85
CA ASP A 405 -33.21 21.13 0.80
C ASP A 405 -33.37 19.76 1.51
N VAL A 406 -32.40 19.38 2.34
CA VAL A 406 -32.44 18.21 3.24
C VAL A 406 -32.89 18.64 4.66
N LEU A 407 -33.83 19.58 4.74
CA LEU A 407 -34.51 19.99 5.98
C LEU A 407 -36.05 19.98 5.81
N PRO A 408 -36.81 19.82 6.91
CA PRO A 408 -38.07 19.08 6.96
C PRO A 408 -39.32 19.84 6.51
N GLU A 409 -39.25 20.65 5.44
CA GLU A 409 -40.42 21.35 4.90
C GLU A 409 -40.56 21.19 3.37
N SER A 410 -40.47 19.95 2.90
CA SER A 410 -40.99 19.59 1.57
C SER A 410 -42.37 18.93 1.70
N PRO A 411 -43.28 19.10 0.71
CA PRO A 411 -44.57 18.43 0.74
C PRO A 411 -44.40 16.92 0.96
N LYS A 412 -45.27 16.29 1.78
CA LYS A 412 -45.17 14.86 2.14
C LYS A 412 -44.98 13.93 0.92
N SER A 413 -45.50 14.31 -0.25
CA SER A 413 -45.33 13.59 -1.53
C SER A 413 -43.92 13.69 -2.12
N ALA A 414 -43.24 14.83 -1.99
CA ALA A 414 -41.87 15.03 -2.46
C ALA A 414 -40.87 14.24 -1.60
N ARG A 415 -41.10 14.21 -0.28
CA ARG A 415 -40.31 13.41 0.66
C ARG A 415 -40.44 11.91 0.38
N LYS A 416 -41.67 11.41 0.16
CA LYS A 416 -41.91 10.01 -0.20
C LYS A 416 -41.25 9.60 -1.53
N LYS A 417 -41.24 10.51 -2.52
CA LYS A 417 -40.58 10.28 -3.82
C LYS A 417 -39.06 10.22 -3.69
N GLU A 418 -38.48 11.07 -2.85
CA GLU A 418 -37.03 11.07 -2.58
C GLU A 418 -36.61 9.84 -1.76
N GLU A 419 -37.38 9.47 -0.74
CA GLU A 419 -37.17 8.24 0.02
C GLU A 419 -37.23 6.99 -0.87
N ALA A 420 -38.21 6.91 -1.78
CA ALA A 420 -38.30 5.81 -2.74
C ALA A 420 -37.10 5.75 -3.70
N ARG A 421 -36.60 6.92 -4.12
CA ARG A 421 -35.43 7.02 -4.98
C ARG A 421 -34.14 6.59 -4.27
N GLN A 422 -33.97 7.01 -3.02
CA GLN A 422 -32.83 6.59 -2.20
C GLN A 422 -32.88 5.09 -1.90
N ALA A 423 -34.06 4.55 -1.63
CA ALA A 423 -34.26 3.11 -1.46
C ALA A 423 -33.86 2.33 -2.72
N GLU A 424 -34.25 2.81 -3.91
CA GLU A 424 -33.86 2.21 -5.18
C GLU A 424 -32.34 2.30 -5.44
N PHE A 425 -31.74 3.45 -5.13
CA PHE A 425 -30.31 3.66 -5.22
C PHE A 425 -29.53 2.67 -4.34
N VAL A 426 -29.95 2.52 -3.07
CA VAL A 426 -29.37 1.56 -2.14
C VAL A 426 -29.57 0.13 -2.63
N ARG A 427 -30.76 -0.23 -3.11
CA ARG A 427 -31.08 -1.58 -3.62
C ARG A 427 -30.16 -1.99 -4.78
N ILE A 428 -29.97 -1.11 -5.77
CA ILE A 428 -29.06 -1.37 -6.89
C ILE A 428 -27.62 -1.50 -6.41
N GLY A 429 -27.18 -0.61 -5.51
CA GLY A 429 -25.84 -0.67 -4.93
C GLY A 429 -25.58 -1.97 -4.15
N GLN A 430 -26.56 -2.44 -3.38
CA GLN A 430 -26.49 -3.70 -2.64
C GLN A 430 -26.46 -4.92 -3.58
N ALA A 431 -27.26 -4.90 -4.65
CA ALA A 431 -27.24 -5.95 -5.66
C ALA A 431 -25.88 -6.00 -6.41
N LEU A 432 -25.31 -4.84 -6.73
CA LEU A 432 -23.97 -4.73 -7.31
C LEU A 432 -22.90 -5.23 -6.33
N LYS A 433 -23.00 -4.85 -5.05
CA LYS A 433 -22.08 -5.30 -4.00
C LYS A 433 -22.10 -6.82 -3.86
N LEU A 434 -23.30 -7.41 -3.76
CA LEU A 434 -23.48 -8.85 -3.71
C LEU A 434 -22.92 -9.54 -4.97
N LYS A 435 -23.22 -9.00 -6.15
CA LYS A 435 -22.71 -9.52 -7.42
C LYS A 435 -21.19 -9.42 -7.52
N SER A 436 -20.59 -8.35 -7.01
CA SER A 436 -19.13 -8.20 -6.96
C SER A 436 -18.51 -9.15 -5.94
N ILE A 437 -19.17 -9.44 -4.82
CA ILE A 437 -18.76 -10.47 -3.85
C ILE A 437 -18.84 -11.88 -4.47
N VAL A 438 -19.77 -12.11 -5.40
CA VAL A 438 -19.97 -13.40 -6.08
C VAL A 438 -19.12 -13.53 -7.35
N ARG A 439 -18.73 -12.43 -8.00
CA ARG A 439 -17.92 -12.42 -9.24
C ARG A 439 -16.44 -12.23 -8.98
N VAL A 440 -16.10 -11.41 -8.00
CA VAL A 440 -14.77 -11.29 -7.43
C VAL A 440 -14.90 -12.11 -6.17
N ASP A 441 -14.28 -13.28 -6.09
CA ASP A 441 -14.18 -14.04 -4.84
C ASP A 441 -13.23 -13.30 -3.86
N ALA A 442 -13.53 -12.03 -3.57
CA ALA A 442 -12.76 -11.13 -2.74
C ALA A 442 -13.54 -10.74 -1.48
N PRO A 443 -12.79 -10.48 -0.39
CA PRO A 443 -13.25 -10.57 0.98
C PRO A 443 -14.00 -9.31 1.34
N SER A 444 -15.24 -9.48 1.78
CA SER A 444 -15.96 -8.45 2.52
C SER A 444 -16.34 -8.89 3.93
N SER A 445 -15.87 -10.06 4.36
CA SER A 445 -15.86 -10.42 5.76
C SER A 445 -14.69 -11.34 6.04
N TRP A 446 -13.98 -11.05 7.12
CA TRP A 446 -13.44 -11.93 8.16
C TRP A 446 -13.80 -13.43 8.17
N VAL A 447 -14.81 -13.89 7.42
CA VAL A 447 -15.32 -15.25 7.45
C VAL A 447 -14.53 -16.20 6.54
N ALA A 448 -13.87 -15.72 5.47
CA ALA A 448 -13.02 -16.58 4.63
C ALA A 448 -11.61 -16.79 5.20
N ALA A 449 -11.15 -15.89 6.08
CA ALA A 449 -9.87 -16.01 6.79
C ALA A 449 -10.06 -16.81 8.10
N GLY A 450 -10.38 -18.09 7.99
CA GLY A 450 -10.51 -19.00 9.14
C GLY A 450 -9.23 -19.15 9.99
N VAL A 451 -8.11 -18.52 9.61
CA VAL A 451 -6.84 -18.58 10.33
C VAL A 451 -6.12 -17.22 10.31
N CYS A 452 -6.72 -16.20 10.90
CA CYS A 452 -5.96 -15.10 11.50
C CYS A 452 -6.74 -14.55 12.68
N LYS A 453 -6.41 -15.01 13.89
CA LYS A 453 -7.14 -14.63 15.13
C LYS A 453 -6.80 -13.22 15.63
N LYS A 454 -5.94 -12.45 14.94
CA LYS A 454 -5.62 -11.08 15.33
C LYS A 454 -5.60 -10.15 14.13
N GLU A 455 -6.43 -9.12 14.19
CA GLU A 455 -6.50 -8.07 13.18
C GLU A 455 -5.21 -7.23 13.27
N PRO A 456 -4.55 -6.82 12.17
CA PRO A 456 -3.39 -5.90 12.23
C PRO A 456 -3.73 -4.55 12.91
N TRP A 457 -5.01 -4.20 12.94
CA TRP A 457 -5.57 -3.02 13.60
C TRP A 457 -6.31 -3.39 14.90
N GLU A 458 -6.09 -4.58 15.43
CA GLU A 458 -6.63 -4.97 16.73
C GLU A 458 -6.07 -4.01 17.77
N PRO A 459 -6.94 -3.32 18.54
CA PRO A 459 -6.48 -2.38 19.54
C PRO A 459 -5.66 -3.13 20.59
N GLN A 460 -4.37 -2.80 20.66
CA GLN A 460 -3.50 -3.27 21.73
C GLN A 460 -3.73 -2.39 22.96
N CYS A 461 -4.08 -3.02 24.08
CA CYS A 461 -4.21 -2.34 25.35
C CYS A 461 -2.83 -2.33 26.03
N PHE A 462 -2.21 -1.16 26.16
CA PHE A 462 -0.92 -0.98 26.84
C PHE A 462 -1.07 -0.76 28.36
N CYS A 463 -2.26 -0.34 28.81
CA CYS A 463 -2.55 -0.10 30.22
C CYS A 463 -4.07 -0.11 30.43
N SER A 464 -4.55 -0.95 31.35
CA SER A 464 -5.99 -1.08 31.67
C SER A 464 -6.50 0.04 32.58
N ASN A 465 -5.63 0.61 33.41
CA ASN A 465 -5.94 1.66 34.38
C ASN A 465 -4.89 2.77 34.31
N PHE A 466 -5.01 3.66 33.33
CA PHE A 466 -4.10 4.79 33.17
C PHE A 466 -4.61 6.01 33.97
N PRO A 467 -3.85 6.53 34.95
CA PRO A 467 -4.36 7.51 35.93
C PRO A 467 -4.40 8.97 35.40
N HIS A 468 -4.02 9.19 34.15
CA HIS A 468 -3.82 10.52 33.57
C HIS A 468 -4.63 10.71 32.28
N GLU A 469 -4.98 11.97 31.97
CA GLU A 469 -5.65 12.30 30.72
C GLU A 469 -4.63 12.32 29.57
N ALA A 470 -4.78 11.44 28.59
CA ALA A 470 -3.89 11.35 27.44
C ALA A 470 -4.22 12.44 26.39
N VAL A 471 -3.21 13.21 26.01
CA VAL A 471 -3.32 14.31 25.03
C VAL A 471 -2.93 13.87 23.63
N CYS A 472 -1.79 13.17 23.51
CA CYS A 472 -1.30 12.57 22.28
C CYS A 472 -0.33 11.44 22.64
N ALA A 473 -0.21 10.44 21.78
CA ALA A 473 0.70 9.33 21.96
C ALA A 473 1.30 8.89 20.63
N ASP A 474 2.46 8.23 20.66
CA ASP A 474 3.06 7.56 19.50
C ASP A 474 3.85 6.34 20.00
N PRO A 475 3.90 5.22 19.25
CA PRO A 475 4.60 4.02 19.68
C PRO A 475 6.12 4.20 19.59
N TRP A 476 6.83 3.55 20.51
CA TRP A 476 8.28 3.45 20.53
C TRP A 476 8.67 2.02 20.95
N GLY A 477 9.00 1.19 19.97
CA GLY A 477 9.25 -0.23 20.12
C GLY A 477 7.97 -0.96 20.54
N GLN A 478 8.04 -1.62 21.70
CA GLN A 478 6.89 -2.25 22.36
C GLN A 478 6.22 -1.33 23.39
N ALA A 479 6.76 -0.13 23.61
CA ALA A 479 6.24 0.83 24.55
C ALA A 479 5.47 1.95 23.82
N LEU A 480 4.71 2.72 24.60
CA LEU A 480 3.93 3.86 24.16
C LEU A 480 4.43 5.12 24.87
N LEU A 481 4.90 6.10 24.10
CA LEU A 481 5.12 7.45 24.61
C LEU A 481 3.78 8.17 24.66
N VAL A 482 3.35 8.60 25.84
CA VAL A 482 2.06 9.25 26.08
C VAL A 482 2.27 10.62 26.72
N SER A 483 1.82 11.68 26.05
CA SER A 483 1.73 13.01 26.67
C SER A 483 0.47 13.11 27.50
N THR A 484 0.61 13.62 28.72
CA THR A 484 -0.45 13.73 29.72
C THR A 484 -0.46 15.11 30.39
N ASP A 485 -1.36 15.29 31.36
CA ASP A 485 -1.37 16.43 32.29
C ASP A 485 -0.17 16.42 33.26
N ALA A 486 0.41 15.25 33.54
CA ALA A 486 1.59 15.08 34.39
C ALA A 486 2.94 15.25 33.65
N GLY A 487 2.93 15.32 32.32
CA GLY A 487 4.11 15.32 31.47
C GLY A 487 4.06 14.21 30.43
N VAL A 488 5.20 13.87 29.83
CA VAL A 488 5.32 12.77 28.87
C VAL A 488 5.83 11.53 29.59
N LEU A 489 5.06 10.46 29.53
CA LEU A 489 5.34 9.18 30.16
C LEU A 489 5.65 8.12 29.10
N LEU A 490 6.58 7.23 29.39
CA LEU A 490 6.79 5.99 28.66
C LEU A 490 6.00 4.89 29.37
N VAL A 491 5.05 4.29 28.67
CA VAL A 491 4.19 3.23 29.18
C VAL A 491 4.54 1.96 28.43
N ASP A 492 4.91 0.91 29.15
CA ASP A 492 5.19 -0.41 28.59
C ASP A 492 4.33 -1.43 29.34
N ASP A 493 3.93 -2.49 28.65
CA ASP A 493 2.99 -3.47 29.17
C ASP A 493 3.51 -4.08 30.49
N ASP A 494 2.65 -4.14 31.50
CA ASP A 494 2.96 -4.63 32.86
C ASP A 494 4.08 -3.89 33.64
N LEU A 495 4.60 -2.75 33.15
CA LEU A 495 5.64 -1.96 33.81
C LEU A 495 5.13 -0.60 34.33
N PRO A 496 5.71 -0.08 35.44
CA PRO A 496 5.35 1.25 35.93
C PRO A 496 5.76 2.33 34.92
N ALA A 497 4.85 3.26 34.64
CA ALA A 497 5.09 4.34 33.69
C ALA A 497 6.32 5.18 34.10
N VAL A 498 7.23 5.40 33.15
CA VAL A 498 8.49 6.12 33.40
C VAL A 498 8.38 7.55 32.87
N PRO A 499 8.60 8.59 33.69
CA PRO A 499 8.50 9.97 33.23
C PRO A 499 9.72 10.36 32.36
N VAL A 500 9.46 10.77 31.12
CA VAL A 500 10.49 11.15 30.14
C VAL A 500 10.67 12.68 30.09
N PHE A 501 9.55 13.40 30.09
CA PHE A 501 9.52 14.87 30.16
C PHE A 501 8.52 15.29 31.24
N ASP A 502 8.85 16.33 32.00
CA ASP A 502 7.95 16.82 33.04
C ASP A 502 6.81 17.69 32.48
N ARG A 503 5.84 18.03 33.32
CA ARG A 503 4.70 18.92 32.99
C ARG A 503 5.08 20.32 32.51
N THR A 504 6.33 20.76 32.66
CA THR A 504 6.77 22.10 32.19
C THR A 504 6.92 22.14 30.67
N LEU A 505 6.98 20.98 30.00
CA LEU A 505 6.94 20.83 28.55
C LEU A 505 5.58 20.25 28.11
N PRO A 506 4.54 21.10 27.94
CA PRO A 506 3.20 20.66 27.56
C PRO A 506 3.14 20.23 26.08
N VAL A 507 3.40 18.95 25.81
CA VAL A 507 3.37 18.37 24.47
C VAL A 507 1.92 18.20 24.00
N LYS A 508 1.64 18.62 22.77
CA LYS A 508 0.32 18.55 22.12
C LYS A 508 0.31 17.69 20.86
N GLN A 509 1.47 17.49 20.24
CA GLN A 509 1.65 16.59 19.10
C GLN A 509 3.04 15.96 19.25
N MET A 510 3.16 14.70 18.84
CA MET A 510 4.37 13.90 18.99
C MET A 510 4.52 13.00 17.77
N HIS A 511 5.76 12.76 17.36
CA HIS A 511 6.08 11.80 16.34
C HIS A 511 7.42 11.10 16.62
N VAL A 512 7.40 9.78 16.69
CA VAL A 512 8.54 8.89 16.86
C VAL A 512 8.93 8.35 15.48
N LEU A 513 10.16 8.62 15.07
CA LEU A 513 10.75 8.18 13.81
C LEU A 513 11.96 7.29 14.12
N GLU A 514 11.68 6.03 14.47
CA GLU A 514 12.69 5.07 14.93
C GLU A 514 13.79 4.83 13.88
N ALA A 515 13.37 4.63 12.63
CA ALA A 515 14.30 4.42 11.52
C ALA A 515 15.29 5.57 11.31
N LEU A 516 14.98 6.77 11.82
CA LEU A 516 15.81 7.97 11.73
C LEU A 516 16.48 8.34 13.06
N ASP A 517 16.24 7.59 14.15
CA ASP A 517 16.66 7.91 15.51
C ASP A 517 16.13 9.28 16.00
N LEU A 518 14.89 9.65 15.64
CA LEU A 518 14.32 10.98 15.96
C LEU A 518 13.00 10.93 16.73
N LEU A 519 12.89 11.79 17.74
CA LEU A 519 11.64 12.13 18.42
C LEU A 519 11.32 13.60 18.18
N ILE A 520 10.17 13.88 17.60
CA ILE A 520 9.71 15.23 17.28
C ILE A 520 8.51 15.57 18.13
N LEU A 521 8.60 16.65 18.91
CA LEU A 521 7.53 17.10 19.80
C LEU A 521 7.09 18.51 19.43
N ARG A 522 5.79 18.77 19.50
CA ARG A 522 5.23 20.12 19.52
C ARG A 522 4.75 20.42 20.93
N ALA A 523 5.33 21.43 21.56
CA ALA A 523 4.87 21.90 22.87
C ALA A 523 4.22 23.28 22.78
N ASP A 524 3.07 23.42 23.45
CA ASP A 524 2.22 24.63 23.38
C ASP A 524 2.20 25.37 24.72
N ARG A 525 2.51 26.67 24.72
CA ARG A 525 2.23 27.54 25.86
C ARG A 525 1.47 28.78 25.40
N GLY A 526 0.14 28.73 25.48
CA GLY A 526 -0.73 29.81 24.98
C GLY A 526 -0.60 29.96 23.46
N LYS A 527 -0.25 31.16 22.98
CA LYS A 527 -0.11 31.47 21.54
C LYS A 527 1.25 31.04 20.94
N ASP A 528 2.15 30.46 21.74
CA ASP A 528 3.53 30.15 21.38
C ASP A 528 3.76 28.63 21.30
N ALA A 529 3.25 28.00 20.24
CA ALA A 529 3.59 26.62 19.87
C ALA A 529 4.99 26.55 19.24
N ARG A 530 5.78 25.53 19.60
CA ARG A 530 7.15 25.32 19.07
C ARG A 530 7.43 23.84 18.86
N LEU A 531 8.31 23.55 17.91
CA LEU A 531 8.82 22.20 17.66
C LEU A 531 10.15 21.96 18.38
N PHE A 532 10.32 20.74 18.86
CA PHE A 532 11.52 20.21 19.49
C PHE A 532 11.90 18.90 18.81
N VAL A 533 13.20 18.66 18.62
CA VAL A 533 13.72 17.44 18.00
C VAL A 533 14.78 16.85 18.92
N PHE A 534 14.62 15.58 19.26
CA PHE A 534 15.54 14.83 20.10
C PHE A 534 16.04 13.61 19.34
N ARG A 535 17.25 13.15 19.65
CA ARG A 535 17.66 11.79 19.27
C ARG A 535 16.99 10.77 20.17
N LEU A 536 16.37 9.74 19.61
CA LEU A 536 15.70 8.68 20.38
C LEU A 536 16.71 7.94 21.27
N SER A 537 17.89 7.62 20.74
CA SER A 537 19.00 6.99 21.46
C SER A 537 19.47 7.78 22.68
N ALA A 538 19.44 9.13 22.60
CA ALA A 538 19.76 9.99 23.73
C ALA A 538 18.63 10.03 24.77
N VAL A 539 17.37 9.95 24.32
CA VAL A 539 16.20 9.83 25.21
C VAL A 539 16.24 8.49 25.95
N GLN A 540 16.53 7.40 25.24
CA GLN A 540 16.60 6.05 25.81
C GLN A 540 17.68 5.94 26.88
N LYS A 541 18.89 6.43 26.62
CA LYS A 541 19.98 6.48 27.62
C LYS A 541 19.59 7.25 28.88
N GLY A 542 18.81 8.33 28.74
CA GLY A 542 18.30 9.10 29.88
C GLY A 542 17.31 8.31 30.72
N VAL A 543 16.41 7.56 30.07
CA VAL A 543 15.42 6.70 30.72
C VAL A 543 16.09 5.52 31.43
N GLU A 544 17.00 4.81 30.74
CA GLU A 544 17.74 3.67 31.31
C GLU A 544 18.67 4.09 32.45
N GLY A 545 19.28 5.27 32.34
CA GLY A 545 20.11 5.87 33.38
C GLY A 545 19.34 6.43 34.59
N LYS A 546 18.01 6.26 34.64
CA LYS A 546 17.10 6.82 35.67
C LYS A 546 17.33 8.33 35.91
N GLN A 547 17.64 9.06 34.86
CA GLN A 547 17.77 10.52 34.96
C GLN A 547 16.40 11.13 35.27
N ALA A 548 16.40 12.25 35.98
CA ALA A 548 15.17 12.99 36.23
C ALA A 548 14.51 13.39 34.90
N ALA A 549 13.18 13.40 34.87
CA ALA A 549 12.41 13.79 33.70
C ALA A 549 12.83 15.20 33.25
N ARG A 550 13.09 15.35 31.95
CA ARG A 550 13.63 16.61 31.42
C ARG A 550 12.54 17.68 31.42
N GLY A 551 12.88 18.84 31.98
CA GLY A 551 12.04 20.01 31.93
C GLY A 551 12.25 20.80 30.64
N ARG A 552 11.41 21.82 30.45
CA ARG A 552 11.51 22.74 29.30
C ARG A 552 12.85 23.45 29.25
N CYS A 553 13.45 23.79 30.40
CA CYS A 553 14.75 24.45 30.47
C CYS A 553 15.86 23.56 29.91
N ASP A 554 15.79 22.26 30.17
CA ASP A 554 16.75 21.25 29.69
C ASP A 554 16.57 20.96 28.19
N CYS A 555 15.39 21.27 27.65
CA CYS A 555 15.05 21.05 26.24
C CYS A 555 15.35 22.26 25.34
N ARG A 556 15.99 23.32 25.85
CA ARG A 556 16.22 24.57 25.08
C ARG A 556 17.03 24.35 23.82
N ASP A 557 18.06 23.51 23.87
CA ASP A 557 18.96 23.25 22.74
C ASP A 557 18.32 22.36 21.67
N ASN A 558 17.28 21.61 22.05
CA ASN A 558 16.50 20.75 21.15
C ASN A 558 15.38 21.52 20.42
N LYS A 559 15.21 22.81 20.72
CA LYS A 559 14.16 23.66 20.16
C LYS A 559 14.54 24.10 18.75
N LEU A 560 13.65 23.86 17.79
CA LEU A 560 13.82 24.37 16.44
C LEU A 560 13.48 25.87 16.36
N GLU A 561 14.41 26.65 15.83
CA GLU A 561 14.19 28.06 15.57
C GLU A 561 13.11 28.29 14.50
N LYS A 562 12.48 29.47 14.51
CA LYS A 562 11.46 29.90 13.51
C LYS A 562 10.20 29.02 13.42
N THR A 563 9.98 28.05 14.32
CA THR A 563 8.79 27.17 14.32
C THR A 563 7.59 27.72 15.12
N LYS A 564 7.46 29.05 15.25
CA LYS A 564 6.38 29.66 16.07
C LYS A 564 5.03 29.36 15.41
N GLY A 565 4.11 28.74 16.13
CA GLY A 565 2.76 28.47 15.60
C GLY A 565 2.70 27.33 14.57
N CYS A 566 3.80 26.62 14.35
CA CYS A 566 3.80 25.46 13.47
C CYS A 566 3.02 24.29 14.11
N HIS A 567 2.36 23.51 13.26
CA HIS A 567 1.75 22.23 13.60
C HIS A 567 2.49 21.11 12.86
N LEU A 568 2.61 19.93 13.48
CA LEU A 568 3.24 18.76 12.87
C LEU A 568 2.49 18.27 11.63
N TYR A 569 1.16 18.42 11.62
CA TYR A 569 0.28 17.90 10.57
C TYR A 569 -0.45 18.99 9.76
N ALA A 570 0.00 20.25 9.80
CA ALA A 570 -0.67 21.31 9.05
C ALA A 570 -0.53 21.10 7.54
N ILE A 571 -1.67 20.94 6.87
CA ILE A 571 -1.80 21.09 5.42
C ILE A 571 -1.93 22.60 5.16
N ASN A 572 -0.98 23.17 4.42
CA ASN A 572 -0.92 24.60 4.17
C ASN A 572 -2.14 25.05 3.34
N THR A 573 -3.00 25.91 3.89
CA THR A 573 -4.27 26.34 3.24
C THR A 573 -4.26 27.77 2.69
N HIS A 574 -3.16 28.52 2.78
CA HIS A 574 -3.07 29.88 2.21
C HIS A 574 -1.71 30.23 1.56
N PRO A 575 -1.69 30.98 0.44
CA PRO A 575 -0.48 31.51 -0.16
C PRO A 575 -0.11 32.85 0.51
N ALA A 576 0.97 32.87 1.30
CA ALA A 576 1.56 34.11 1.86
C ALA A 576 2.88 34.49 1.13
N PRO A 577 3.29 35.78 1.16
CA PRO A 577 4.36 36.30 0.33
C PRO A 577 5.76 35.79 0.74
N SER A 578 6.67 35.90 -0.21
CA SER A 578 7.92 35.16 -0.42
C SER A 578 9.06 35.25 0.62
N SER A 579 8.84 35.69 1.86
CA SER A 579 9.93 35.86 2.85
C SER A 579 9.86 34.99 4.11
N SER A 580 8.91 34.07 4.24
CA SER A 580 8.79 33.17 5.41
C SER A 580 8.58 31.69 5.05
N ARG A 581 9.33 31.19 4.05
CA ARG A 581 9.35 29.76 3.71
C ARG A 581 10.21 28.99 4.72
N LEU A 582 9.59 28.24 5.63
CA LEU A 582 10.19 26.99 6.10
C LEU A 582 9.93 25.92 5.02
N PRO A 583 10.93 25.16 4.55
CA PRO A 583 10.71 24.07 3.63
C PRO A 583 9.82 23.01 4.28
N ARG A 584 9.11 22.25 3.45
CA ARG A 584 8.42 21.01 3.82
C ARG A 584 9.25 20.23 4.86
N MET A 585 8.64 19.83 5.97
CA MET A 585 9.31 18.94 6.94
C MET A 585 9.58 17.55 6.32
N LYS A 586 8.93 17.21 5.20
CA LYS A 586 9.29 16.09 4.30
C LYS A 586 10.59 16.27 3.49
N THR A 587 11.21 17.45 3.52
CA THR A 587 12.41 17.77 2.72
C THR A 587 13.66 18.02 3.57
N LEU A 588 13.54 18.01 4.91
CA LEU A 588 14.69 18.00 5.82
C LEU A 588 15.04 16.60 6.36
N LEU A 589 14.23 15.59 6.02
CA LEU A 589 14.38 14.19 6.48
C LEU A 589 14.32 13.18 5.32
N THR A 590 14.75 13.57 4.13
CA THR A 590 14.94 12.68 2.97
C THR A 590 16.30 12.83 2.37
#